data_AF-A0A957M2U3-F1
#
_entry.id   AF-A0A957M2U3-F1
#
_cell.length_a   1.000
_cell.length_b   1.000
_cell.length_c   1.000
_cell.angle_alpha   90.00
_cell.angle_beta   90.00
_cell.angle_gamma   90.00
#
_symmetry.space_group_name_H-M   'P 1'
#
loop_
_entity.id
_entity.type
_entity.pdbx_description
1 polymer ?
#
loop_
_entity_poly.entity_id
_entity_poly.type
_entity_poly.pdbx_seq_one_letter_code
_entity_poly.pdbx_strand_id
1 'polypeptide(L)'
;MQIRDGILLWHNLPEMEAAALNNALDRYRRANPGVDVIVEAQGGNMEAEFERATRSGLGPNLLLTSSTNIPALANAGALLPLTTRVTDEQLQRYLTVALQTMRYTGDIYGLPMELDTLVLYYNRSLVERVPVTVDQLLQEASGGQRVLMNSQFNDALWSARAFGVNLFDAEGNPQDATAGIANWLTWMEQVRDTPGFITDDDAQALQARFLEGDIPYYIGHSRELNALNASLGSQLGVAQLPAGSAGSAGPLLSTTALLLNAMSSPNQIDRSLDLALFLTSSDQQAALMREANVVPANSRTRISEGLYPEVATVEAQARTAIPWYNNDELKAILDVLATAYSQTMAGALSATEAAATAQALLVNEYGFPSTADTPLCTESGEVTILTPDVGNYGPVLLTLADGFSDVCPGIKVTVARIPLAEMDALFQGGGEFPDTDMIFYRHMLLRQAVAADAVRPLRDLLDSALVQQLRAEALLQQMRPIAVDAMRVDGTLYGAPILVDPQTLFYNAALARDAAGTLADLRAQAQAGVPVMV
;
A
#
# COMPACT_ATOMS: atom_id res chain seq x y z
N MET A 1 9.82 48.77 -33.23
CA MET A 1 10.25 47.86 -32.17
C MET A 1 8.99 47.25 -31.58
N GLN A 2 8.61 46.05 -32.01
CA GLN A 2 7.49 45.34 -31.40
C GLN A 2 7.95 44.92 -30.00
N ILE A 3 7.29 45.42 -28.95
CA ILE A 3 7.49 44.90 -27.60
C ILE A 3 7.03 43.45 -27.67
N ARG A 4 7.96 42.50 -27.52
CA ARG A 4 7.63 41.08 -27.39
C ARG A 4 7.12 40.86 -25.98
N ASP A 5 5.97 40.22 -25.84
CA ASP A 5 5.48 39.77 -24.54
C ASP A 5 6.34 38.58 -24.11
N GLY A 6 7.11 38.77 -23.04
CA GLY A 6 8.01 37.75 -22.49
C GLY A 6 7.32 36.91 -21.42
N ILE A 7 7.45 35.58 -21.54
CA ILE A 7 7.10 34.60 -20.51
C ILE A 7 8.39 34.10 -19.88
N LEU A 8 8.55 34.23 -18.57
CA LEU A 8 9.61 33.58 -17.81
C LEU A 8 9.07 32.30 -17.17
N LEU A 9 9.74 31.17 -17.41
CA LEU A 9 9.44 29.86 -16.83
C LEU A 9 10.62 29.39 -15.98
N TRP A 10 10.33 29.02 -14.73
CA TRP A 10 11.30 28.37 -13.84
C TRP A 10 11.01 26.87 -13.71
N HIS A 11 12.06 26.05 -13.69
CA HIS A 11 12.00 24.61 -13.43
C HIS A 11 13.25 24.10 -12.72
N ASN A 12 13.19 22.91 -12.15
CA ASN A 12 14.33 22.17 -11.58
C ASN A 12 14.50 20.77 -12.20
N LEU A 13 13.92 20.55 -13.38
CA LEU A 13 14.04 19.30 -14.14
C LEU A 13 15.49 18.84 -14.34
N PRO A 14 15.75 17.52 -14.34
CA PRO A 14 17.05 16.99 -14.74
C PRO A 14 17.37 17.25 -16.22
N GLU A 15 18.62 17.00 -16.62
CA GLU A 15 19.16 17.41 -17.91
C GLU A 15 18.37 16.87 -19.11
N MET A 16 17.96 15.59 -19.07
CA MET A 16 17.24 14.94 -20.18
C MET A 16 15.84 15.56 -20.39
N GLU A 17 15.10 15.73 -19.30
CA GLU A 17 13.76 16.32 -19.27
C GLU A 17 13.81 17.81 -19.61
N ALA A 18 14.82 18.54 -19.12
CA ALA A 18 15.05 19.95 -19.47
C ALA A 18 15.35 20.13 -20.97
N ALA A 19 16.12 19.22 -21.57
CA ALA A 19 16.37 19.23 -23.01
C ALA A 19 15.08 18.97 -23.81
N ALA A 20 14.26 18.00 -23.40
CA ALA A 20 12.97 17.72 -24.03
C ALA A 20 11.97 18.88 -23.87
N LEU A 21 11.94 19.53 -22.71
CA LEU A 21 11.16 20.74 -22.47
C LEU A 21 11.59 21.85 -23.43
N ASN A 22 12.89 22.10 -23.59
CA ASN A 22 13.40 23.11 -24.52
C ASN A 22 13.00 22.83 -25.97
N ASN A 23 13.03 21.58 -26.42
CA ASN A 23 12.55 21.20 -27.75
C ASN A 23 11.05 21.47 -27.93
N ALA A 24 10.23 21.22 -26.90
CA ALA A 24 8.81 21.56 -26.90
C ALA A 24 8.59 23.08 -26.98
N LEU A 25 9.38 23.85 -26.22
CA LEU A 25 9.34 25.31 -26.24
C LEU A 25 9.76 25.88 -27.59
N ASP A 26 10.73 25.28 -28.30
CA ASP A 26 11.09 25.68 -29.66
C ASP A 26 9.97 25.41 -30.67
N ARG A 27 9.18 24.34 -30.48
CA ARG A 27 7.96 24.11 -31.26
C ARG A 27 6.93 25.21 -30.98
N TYR A 28 6.75 25.61 -29.72
CA TYR A 28 5.86 26.72 -29.34
C TYR A 28 6.30 28.06 -29.94
N ARG A 29 7.59 28.44 -29.81
CA ARG A 29 8.16 29.69 -30.35
C ARG A 29 7.96 29.79 -31.87
N ARG A 30 8.10 28.67 -32.59
CA ARG A 30 7.84 28.62 -34.04
C ARG A 30 6.36 28.83 -34.38
N ALA A 31 5.44 28.28 -33.59
CA ALA A 31 4.01 28.50 -33.76
C ALA A 31 3.58 29.91 -33.34
N ASN A 32 4.30 30.53 -32.40
CA ASN A 32 3.99 31.81 -31.79
C ASN A 32 5.17 32.82 -31.89
N PRO A 33 5.54 33.30 -33.10
CA PRO A 33 6.74 34.12 -33.29
C PRO A 33 6.72 35.50 -32.60
N GLY A 34 5.56 35.92 -32.07
CA GLY A 34 5.39 37.14 -31.30
C GLY A 34 5.61 36.99 -29.79
N VAL A 35 5.80 35.77 -29.30
CA VAL A 35 5.99 35.45 -27.88
C VAL A 35 7.44 35.08 -27.64
N ASP A 36 8.06 35.72 -26.64
CA ASP A 36 9.37 35.30 -26.16
C ASP A 36 9.21 34.40 -24.94
N VAL A 37 9.93 33.30 -24.88
CA VAL A 37 9.89 32.37 -23.74
C VAL A 37 11.30 32.23 -23.21
N ILE A 38 11.52 32.69 -21.99
CA ILE A 38 12.78 32.59 -21.26
C ILE A 38 12.62 31.46 -20.24
N VAL A 39 13.62 30.59 -20.18
CA VAL A 39 13.61 29.41 -19.32
C VAL A 39 14.82 29.45 -18.42
N GLU A 40 14.62 29.30 -17.13
CA GLU A 40 15.70 29.28 -16.14
C GLU A 40 15.60 28.03 -15.28
N ALA A 41 16.66 27.24 -15.29
CA ALA A 41 16.84 26.14 -14.36
C ALA A 41 17.21 26.71 -12.98
N GLN A 42 16.48 26.28 -11.95
CA GLN A 42 16.66 26.69 -10.56
C GLN A 42 17.20 25.54 -9.72
N GLY A 43 17.76 25.87 -8.55
CA GLY A 43 18.21 24.88 -7.57
C GLY A 43 17.08 24.34 -6.70
N GLY A 44 17.44 23.60 -5.64
CA GLY A 44 16.47 22.93 -4.75
C GLY A 44 15.57 23.84 -3.91
N ASN A 45 15.79 25.16 -3.89
CA ASN A 45 14.97 26.13 -3.15
C ASN A 45 14.01 26.93 -4.06
N MET A 46 13.76 26.43 -5.27
CA MET A 46 13.01 27.12 -6.33
C MET A 46 11.65 27.65 -5.87
N GLU A 47 10.88 26.87 -5.11
CA GLU A 47 9.53 27.25 -4.67
C GLU A 47 9.56 28.42 -3.68
N ALA A 48 10.49 28.39 -2.73
CA ALA A 48 10.68 29.49 -1.78
C ALA A 48 11.22 30.75 -2.46
N GLU A 49 12.07 30.60 -3.48
CA GLU A 49 12.52 31.70 -4.33
C GLU A 49 11.39 32.29 -5.17
N PHE A 50 10.55 31.44 -5.75
CA PHE A 50 9.38 31.84 -6.50
C PHE A 50 8.41 32.65 -5.63
N GLU A 51 8.13 32.19 -4.40
CA GLU A 51 7.29 32.91 -3.45
C GLU A 51 7.85 34.30 -3.11
N ARG A 52 9.16 34.39 -2.82
CA ARG A 52 9.82 35.67 -2.52
C ARG A 52 9.83 36.62 -3.72
N ALA A 53 10.15 36.11 -4.91
CA ALA A 53 10.20 36.90 -6.14
C ALA A 53 8.80 37.40 -6.52
N THR A 54 7.78 36.56 -6.36
CA THR A 54 6.37 36.92 -6.61
C THR A 54 5.90 38.06 -5.72
N ARG A 55 6.17 38.01 -4.41
CA ARG A 55 5.86 39.12 -3.48
C ARG A 55 6.54 40.43 -3.84
N SER A 56 7.69 40.36 -4.51
CA SER A 56 8.45 41.54 -4.96
C SER A 56 8.07 42.01 -6.37
N GLY A 57 7.11 41.34 -7.03
CA GLY A 57 6.72 41.62 -8.41
C GLY A 57 7.76 41.22 -9.47
N LEU A 58 8.74 40.40 -9.09
CA LEU A 58 9.86 39.95 -9.94
C LEU A 58 9.83 38.44 -10.21
N GLY A 59 8.74 37.76 -9.82
CA GLY A 59 8.59 36.31 -10.01
C GLY A 59 8.43 35.93 -11.48
N PRO A 60 8.76 34.68 -11.85
CA PRO A 60 8.49 34.18 -13.19
C PRO A 60 6.99 34.07 -13.43
N ASN A 61 6.58 33.99 -14.70
CA ASN A 61 5.18 33.85 -15.06
C ASN A 61 4.67 32.42 -14.84
N LEU A 62 5.55 31.43 -15.07
CA LEU A 62 5.28 30.01 -14.89
C LEU A 62 6.30 29.38 -13.94
N LEU A 63 5.80 28.50 -13.09
CA LEU A 63 6.60 27.60 -12.26
C LEU A 63 6.25 26.16 -12.64
N LEU A 64 7.25 25.39 -13.03
CA LEU A 64 7.11 23.95 -13.24
C LEU A 64 7.64 23.22 -12.01
N THR A 65 6.75 22.67 -11.19
CA THR A 65 7.08 22.00 -9.92
C THR A 65 6.06 20.91 -9.58
N SER A 66 6.32 20.12 -8.54
CA SER A 66 5.40 19.11 -8.02
C SER A 66 4.10 19.73 -7.49
N SER A 67 2.99 19.03 -7.72
CA SER A 67 1.65 19.31 -7.20
C SER A 67 1.61 19.45 -5.69
N THR A 68 2.53 18.81 -4.97
CA THR A 68 2.61 18.85 -3.50
C THR A 68 2.95 20.23 -2.96
N ASN A 69 3.51 21.12 -3.79
CA ASN A 69 3.86 22.49 -3.42
C ASN A 69 2.68 23.48 -3.51
N ILE A 70 1.55 23.07 -4.12
CA ILE A 70 0.38 23.92 -4.33
C ILE A 70 -0.14 24.56 -3.02
N PRO A 71 -0.35 23.81 -1.91
CA PRO A 71 -0.90 24.40 -0.69
C PRO A 71 -0.08 25.58 -0.16
N ALA A 72 1.25 25.42 -0.06
CA ALA A 72 2.13 26.45 0.45
C ALA A 72 2.13 27.70 -0.45
N LEU A 73 2.24 27.51 -1.76
CA LEU A 73 2.30 28.59 -2.73
C LEU A 73 0.95 29.32 -2.91
N ALA A 74 -0.17 28.59 -2.85
CA ALA A 74 -1.51 29.17 -2.90
C ALA A 74 -1.81 29.98 -1.63
N ASN A 75 -1.47 29.46 -0.44
CA ASN A 75 -1.61 30.19 0.83
C ASN A 75 -0.76 31.45 0.90
N ALA A 76 0.41 31.45 0.25
CA ALA A 76 1.23 32.65 0.10
C ALA A 76 0.67 33.66 -0.92
N GLY A 77 -0.43 33.35 -1.61
CA GLY A 77 -1.04 34.18 -2.65
C GLY A 77 -0.20 34.24 -3.94
N ALA A 78 0.74 33.31 -4.13
CA ALA A 78 1.66 33.34 -5.26
C ALA A 78 1.07 32.72 -6.53
N LEU A 79 0.05 31.85 -6.40
CA LEU A 79 -0.55 31.11 -7.51
C LEU A 79 -1.87 31.70 -7.98
N LEU A 80 -2.04 31.76 -9.30
CA LEU A 80 -3.31 32.10 -9.94
C LEU A 80 -4.23 30.87 -9.99
N PRO A 81 -5.44 30.91 -9.41
CA PRO A 81 -6.43 29.86 -9.61
C PRO A 81 -6.90 29.84 -11.06
N LEU A 82 -6.97 28.65 -11.65
CA LEU A 82 -7.28 28.42 -13.05
C LEU A 82 -8.74 28.00 -13.29
N THR A 83 -9.51 27.68 -12.24
CA THR A 83 -10.87 27.13 -12.32
C THR A 83 -11.80 27.86 -13.30
N THR A 84 -11.71 29.19 -13.34
CA THR A 84 -12.55 30.05 -14.23
C THR A 84 -11.89 30.37 -15.58
N ARG A 85 -10.65 29.91 -15.79
CA ARG A 85 -9.84 30.17 -16.98
C ARG A 85 -9.63 28.94 -17.86
N VAL A 86 -9.94 27.75 -17.36
CA VAL A 86 -9.90 26.49 -18.12
C VAL A 86 -11.30 25.94 -18.31
N THR A 87 -11.57 25.37 -19.47
CA THR A 87 -12.86 24.76 -19.77
C THR A 87 -12.88 23.30 -19.33
N ASP A 88 -14.08 22.75 -19.10
CA ASP A 88 -14.24 21.32 -18.83
C ASP A 88 -13.64 20.44 -19.94
N GLU A 89 -13.75 20.86 -21.20
CA GLU A 89 -13.16 20.15 -22.34
C GLU A 89 -11.62 20.12 -22.27
N GLN A 90 -11.00 21.20 -21.78
CA GLN A 90 -9.55 21.24 -21.54
C GLN A 90 -9.16 20.33 -20.38
N LEU A 91 -9.95 20.32 -19.30
CA LEU A 91 -9.72 19.45 -18.15
C LEU A 91 -9.91 17.96 -18.49
N GLN A 92 -10.90 17.60 -19.31
CA GLN A 92 -11.13 16.22 -19.76
C GLN A 92 -9.99 15.61 -20.60
N ARG A 93 -8.93 16.36 -20.90
CA ARG A 93 -7.71 15.85 -21.56
C ARG A 93 -6.79 15.10 -20.61
N TYR A 94 -6.94 15.28 -19.31
CA TYR A 94 -6.02 14.73 -18.31
C TYR A 94 -6.60 13.48 -17.66
N LEU A 95 -5.73 12.66 -17.06
CA LEU A 95 -6.19 11.62 -16.14
C LEU A 95 -6.87 12.25 -14.93
N THR A 96 -8.03 11.70 -14.52
CA THR A 96 -8.81 12.22 -13.40
C THR A 96 -7.99 12.32 -12.12
N VAL A 97 -7.20 11.28 -11.81
CA VAL A 97 -6.32 11.24 -10.63
C VAL A 97 -5.26 12.35 -10.68
N ALA A 98 -4.68 12.62 -11.86
CA ALA A 98 -3.69 13.70 -12.04
C ALA A 98 -4.32 15.08 -11.78
N LEU A 99 -5.54 15.32 -12.26
CA LEU A 99 -6.26 16.57 -11.98
C LEU A 99 -6.63 16.75 -10.51
N GLN A 100 -6.94 15.67 -9.79
CA GLN A 100 -7.22 15.74 -8.36
C GLN A 100 -6.02 16.29 -7.59
N THR A 101 -4.79 15.98 -8.00
CA THR A 101 -3.58 16.55 -7.38
C THR A 101 -3.45 18.07 -7.57
N MET A 102 -4.14 18.66 -8.57
CA MET A 102 -4.12 20.11 -8.83
C MET A 102 -5.12 20.90 -7.97
N ARG A 103 -5.98 20.20 -7.21
CA ARG A 103 -7.04 20.84 -6.45
C ARG A 103 -6.59 21.25 -5.06
N TYR A 104 -6.85 22.51 -4.71
CA TYR A 104 -6.67 23.02 -3.35
C TYR A 104 -7.80 24.00 -3.04
N THR A 105 -8.41 23.87 -1.85
CA THR A 105 -9.54 24.71 -1.39
C THR A 105 -10.67 24.91 -2.43
N GLY A 106 -10.96 23.86 -3.22
CA GLY A 106 -11.99 23.86 -4.27
C GLY A 106 -11.53 24.33 -5.65
N ASP A 107 -10.38 25.00 -5.75
CA ASP A 107 -9.83 25.54 -7.00
C ASP A 107 -8.77 24.63 -7.63
N ILE A 108 -8.61 24.74 -8.95
CA ILE A 108 -7.53 24.12 -9.71
C ILE A 108 -6.40 25.13 -9.87
N TYR A 109 -5.18 24.79 -9.45
CA TYR A 109 -4.03 25.72 -9.48
C TYR A 109 -3.00 25.45 -10.58
N GLY A 110 -3.16 24.37 -11.34
CA GLY A 110 -2.18 23.99 -12.35
C GLY A 110 -2.72 23.05 -13.41
N LEU A 111 -1.89 22.85 -14.44
CA LEU A 111 -2.10 21.84 -15.47
C LEU A 111 -1.04 20.74 -15.32
N PRO A 112 -1.43 19.47 -15.10
CA PRO A 112 -0.47 18.40 -14.86
C PRO A 112 0.24 18.04 -16.17
N MET A 113 1.56 17.86 -16.09
CA MET A 113 2.41 17.56 -17.23
C MET A 113 3.01 16.15 -17.15
N GLU A 114 3.44 15.73 -15.97
CA GLU A 114 4.09 14.43 -15.76
C GLU A 114 3.47 13.73 -14.57
N LEU A 115 3.25 12.41 -14.70
CA LEU A 115 2.79 11.57 -13.59
C LEU A 115 4.00 11.08 -12.78
N ASP A 116 3.88 11.13 -11.46
CA ASP A 116 4.84 10.51 -10.56
C ASP A 116 4.13 9.61 -9.55
N THR A 117 4.44 8.31 -9.60
CA THR A 117 3.86 7.30 -8.70
C THR A 117 4.84 6.13 -8.51
N LEU A 118 4.65 5.35 -7.45
CA LEU A 118 5.51 4.19 -7.19
C LEU A 118 5.23 3.04 -8.17
N VAL A 119 6.31 2.40 -8.60
CA VAL A 119 6.31 1.17 -9.40
C VAL A 119 7.29 0.15 -8.81
N LEU A 120 7.21 -1.11 -9.26
CA LEU A 120 8.21 -2.12 -8.95
C LEU A 120 9.29 -2.12 -10.03
N TYR A 121 10.45 -1.57 -9.71
CA TYR A 121 11.66 -1.78 -10.50
C TYR A 121 12.24 -3.16 -10.19
N TYR A 122 12.75 -3.83 -11.22
CA TYR A 122 13.43 -5.10 -11.04
C TYR A 122 14.63 -5.25 -11.96
N ASN A 123 15.62 -6.03 -11.53
CA ASN A 123 16.75 -6.40 -12.36
C ASN A 123 16.45 -7.70 -13.12
N ARG A 124 16.26 -7.59 -14.44
CA ARG A 124 15.98 -8.70 -15.36
C ARG A 124 17.03 -9.80 -15.34
N SER A 125 18.26 -9.50 -14.92
CA SER A 125 19.33 -10.50 -14.79
C SER A 125 19.22 -11.37 -13.53
N LEU A 126 18.43 -10.93 -12.54
CA LEU A 126 18.26 -11.60 -11.25
C LEU A 126 16.85 -12.20 -11.08
N VAL A 127 15.91 -11.82 -11.95
CA VAL A 127 14.49 -12.15 -11.82
C VAL A 127 14.00 -12.91 -13.06
N GLU A 128 13.62 -14.17 -12.88
CA GLU A 128 13.00 -14.96 -13.96
C GLU A 128 11.53 -14.60 -14.17
N ARG A 129 10.79 -14.40 -13.08
CA ARG A 129 9.37 -14.05 -13.09
C ARG A 129 9.11 -13.00 -12.02
N VAL A 130 8.58 -11.86 -12.45
CA VAL A 130 8.25 -10.76 -11.53
C VAL A 130 7.06 -11.17 -10.66
N PRO A 131 7.13 -10.98 -9.33
CA PRO A 131 6.00 -11.25 -8.45
C PRO A 131 4.84 -10.30 -8.77
N VAL A 132 3.66 -10.87 -9.02
CA VAL A 132 2.44 -10.12 -9.34
C VAL A 132 1.50 -10.03 -8.14
N THR A 133 1.79 -10.72 -7.04
CA THR A 133 1.08 -10.58 -5.77
C THR A 133 2.00 -10.26 -4.59
N VAL A 134 1.47 -9.57 -3.57
CA VAL A 134 2.20 -9.24 -2.34
C VAL A 134 2.69 -10.49 -1.62
N ASP A 135 1.95 -11.60 -1.70
CA ASP A 135 2.37 -12.91 -1.16
C ASP A 135 3.56 -13.48 -1.93
N GLN A 136 3.59 -13.35 -3.27
CA GLN A 136 4.74 -13.78 -4.07
C GLN A 136 5.96 -12.93 -3.76
N LEU A 137 5.81 -11.60 -3.64
CA LEU A 137 6.92 -10.71 -3.28
C LEU A 137 7.48 -11.05 -1.89
N LEU A 138 6.61 -11.37 -0.92
CA LEU A 138 7.01 -11.82 0.41
C LEU A 138 7.69 -13.19 0.41
N GLN A 139 7.24 -14.11 -0.45
CA GLN A 139 7.90 -15.41 -0.66
C GLN A 139 9.30 -15.25 -1.24
N GLU A 140 9.48 -14.38 -2.24
CA GLU A 140 10.80 -14.05 -2.79
C GLU A 140 11.73 -13.53 -1.67
N ALA A 141 11.24 -12.57 -0.87
CA ALA A 141 12.00 -12.02 0.24
C ALA A 141 12.35 -13.05 1.32
N SER A 142 11.39 -13.91 1.68
CA SER A 142 11.60 -15.01 2.64
C SER A 142 12.56 -16.08 2.11
N GLY A 143 12.61 -16.25 0.78
CA GLY A 143 13.55 -17.12 0.08
C GLY A 143 14.97 -16.56 -0.02
N GLY A 144 15.22 -15.36 0.52
CA GLY A 144 16.54 -14.72 0.55
C GLY A 144 16.78 -13.69 -0.55
N GLN A 145 15.80 -13.42 -1.42
CA GLN A 145 15.89 -12.29 -2.34
C GLN A 145 15.73 -10.97 -1.59
N ARG A 146 16.34 -9.90 -2.11
CA ARG A 146 16.29 -8.57 -1.49
C ARG A 146 15.24 -7.70 -2.17
N VAL A 147 14.34 -7.12 -1.39
CA VAL A 147 13.37 -6.11 -1.83
C VAL A 147 13.68 -4.81 -1.09
N LEU A 148 13.96 -3.75 -1.83
CA LEU A 148 14.13 -2.41 -1.26
C LEU A 148 12.81 -1.65 -1.28
N MET A 149 12.47 -1.01 -0.16
CA MET A 149 11.27 -0.18 -0.07
C MET A 149 11.48 0.97 0.91
N ASN A 150 11.04 2.17 0.56
CA ASN A 150 11.02 3.29 1.50
C ASN A 150 10.06 3.00 2.66
N SER A 151 10.52 3.19 3.90
CA SER A 151 9.76 2.94 5.13
C SER A 151 8.79 4.06 5.48
N GLN A 152 8.88 5.23 4.84
CA GLN A 152 7.98 6.35 5.08
C GLN A 152 6.54 6.00 4.68
N PHE A 153 5.57 6.42 5.50
CA PHE A 153 4.15 6.08 5.33
C PHE A 153 3.62 6.37 3.92
N ASN A 154 3.93 7.53 3.36
CA ASN A 154 3.42 7.92 2.04
C ASN A 154 3.82 6.95 0.93
N ASP A 155 5.02 6.37 1.04
CA ASP A 155 5.48 5.35 0.10
C ASP A 155 4.88 3.99 0.48
N ALA A 156 4.95 3.57 1.74
CA ALA A 156 4.42 2.28 2.20
C ALA A 156 2.91 2.09 1.99
N LEU A 157 2.14 3.17 1.91
CA LEU A 157 0.70 3.18 1.68
C LEU A 157 0.27 2.48 0.39
N TRP A 158 1.19 2.29 -0.58
CA TRP A 158 0.89 1.63 -1.85
C TRP A 158 0.19 0.29 -1.73
N SER A 159 0.54 -0.47 -0.67
CA SER A 159 0.06 -1.82 -0.41
C SER A 159 -1.32 -1.83 0.26
N ALA A 160 -1.75 -0.74 0.91
CA ALA A 160 -2.97 -0.70 1.70
C ALA A 160 -4.22 -1.03 0.86
N ARG A 161 -4.31 -0.46 -0.35
CA ARG A 161 -5.40 -0.74 -1.28
C ARG A 161 -5.45 -2.21 -1.72
N ALA A 162 -4.30 -2.86 -1.81
CA ALA A 162 -4.17 -4.27 -2.16
C ALA A 162 -4.86 -5.19 -1.11
N PHE A 163 -5.01 -4.70 0.12
CA PHE A 163 -5.72 -5.37 1.23
C PHE A 163 -7.12 -4.81 1.49
N GLY A 164 -7.59 -3.86 0.68
CA GLY A 164 -8.97 -3.36 0.74
C GLY A 164 -9.13 -2.05 1.50
N VAL A 165 -8.03 -1.37 1.85
CA VAL A 165 -8.09 -0.02 2.41
C VAL A 165 -8.45 0.98 1.29
N ASN A 166 -9.75 1.20 1.11
CA ASN A 166 -10.30 2.26 0.25
C ASN A 166 -11.16 3.17 1.14
N LEU A 167 -10.58 4.27 1.62
CA LEU A 167 -11.26 5.16 2.57
C LEU A 167 -12.42 5.93 1.94
N PHE A 168 -12.37 6.19 0.63
CA PHE A 168 -13.39 6.96 -0.07
C PHE A 168 -13.80 6.24 -1.35
N ASP A 169 -15.08 6.37 -1.73
CA ASP A 169 -15.54 5.97 -3.06
C ASP A 169 -15.21 7.01 -4.13
N ALA A 170 -15.65 6.74 -5.37
CA ALA A 170 -15.43 7.61 -6.51
C ALA A 170 -16.12 8.98 -6.36
N GLU A 171 -17.19 9.04 -5.57
CA GLU A 171 -17.94 10.24 -5.23
C GLU A 171 -17.33 11.00 -4.03
N GLY A 172 -16.32 10.43 -3.38
CA GLY A 172 -15.63 11.01 -2.23
C GLY A 172 -16.33 10.77 -0.90
N ASN A 173 -17.32 9.88 -0.84
CA ASN A 173 -17.97 9.52 0.42
C ASN A 173 -17.09 8.54 1.21
N PRO A 174 -17.02 8.68 2.54
CA PRO A 174 -16.34 7.71 3.41
C PRO A 174 -16.89 6.29 3.23
N GLN A 175 -16.00 5.30 3.23
CA GLN A 175 -16.29 3.87 3.03
C GLN A 175 -15.76 3.05 4.22
N ASP A 176 -16.39 1.90 4.52
CA ASP A 176 -15.90 1.00 5.57
C ASP A 176 -14.64 0.28 5.06
N ALA A 177 -13.50 0.69 5.58
CA ALA A 177 -12.19 0.13 5.25
C ALA A 177 -11.60 -0.74 6.38
N THR A 178 -12.36 -0.99 7.45
CA THR A 178 -11.88 -1.55 8.71
C THR A 178 -11.11 -2.85 8.54
N ALA A 179 -11.75 -3.84 7.90
CA ALA A 179 -11.16 -5.17 7.71
C ALA A 179 -9.88 -5.09 6.86
N GLY A 180 -9.81 -4.13 5.93
CA GLY A 180 -8.62 -3.90 5.12
C GLY A 180 -7.46 -3.33 5.92
N ILE A 181 -7.71 -2.46 6.91
CA ILE A 181 -6.66 -1.86 7.74
C ILE A 181 -5.93 -2.93 8.55
N ALA A 182 -6.67 -3.83 9.20
CA ALA A 182 -6.06 -4.94 9.95
C ALA A 182 -5.21 -5.85 9.06
N ASN A 183 -5.77 -6.29 7.91
CA ASN A 183 -5.05 -7.15 6.97
C ASN A 183 -3.77 -6.49 6.42
N TRP A 184 -3.86 -5.20 6.10
CA TRP A 184 -2.70 -4.43 5.63
C TRP A 184 -1.61 -4.33 6.70
N LEU A 185 -1.97 -3.95 7.93
CA LEU A 185 -1.00 -3.82 9.01
C LEU A 185 -0.36 -5.18 9.38
N THR A 186 -1.11 -6.29 9.31
CA THR A 186 -0.54 -7.63 9.47
C THR A 186 0.50 -7.95 8.38
N TRP A 187 0.24 -7.55 7.14
CA TRP A 187 1.24 -7.70 6.08
C TRP A 187 2.46 -6.78 6.31
N MET A 188 2.26 -5.57 6.83
CA MET A 188 3.37 -4.69 7.20
C MET A 188 4.24 -5.26 8.34
N GLU A 189 3.65 -5.96 9.31
CA GLU A 189 4.43 -6.72 10.31
C GLU A 189 5.26 -7.81 9.64
N GLN A 190 4.70 -8.55 8.68
CA GLN A 190 5.45 -9.56 7.93
C GLN A 190 6.59 -8.95 7.12
N VAL A 191 6.38 -7.78 6.52
CA VAL A 191 7.44 -7.02 5.83
C VAL A 191 8.54 -6.63 6.82
N ARG A 192 8.19 -6.07 7.98
CA ARG A 192 9.15 -5.71 9.04
C ARG A 192 9.96 -6.92 9.51
N ASP A 193 9.30 -8.05 9.69
CA ASP A 193 9.89 -9.26 10.29
C ASP A 193 10.61 -10.15 9.27
N THR A 194 10.51 -9.85 7.96
CA THR A 194 11.19 -10.59 6.89
C THR A 194 12.52 -9.93 6.53
N PRO A 195 13.68 -10.57 6.80
CA PRO A 195 14.99 -9.96 6.57
C PRO A 195 15.30 -9.58 5.11
N GLY A 196 14.65 -10.24 4.14
CA GLY A 196 14.78 -9.93 2.72
C GLY A 196 14.10 -8.62 2.31
N PHE A 197 13.14 -8.12 3.11
CA PHE A 197 12.58 -6.79 2.94
C PHE A 197 13.46 -5.78 3.67
N ILE A 198 14.25 -5.05 2.90
CA ILE A 198 15.13 -4.00 3.42
C ILE A 198 14.38 -2.69 3.27
N THR A 199 14.00 -2.12 4.42
CA THR A 199 13.33 -0.83 4.50
C THR A 199 14.23 0.22 5.12
N ASP A 200 14.16 1.44 4.59
CA ASP A 200 14.93 2.60 5.05
C ASP A 200 14.13 3.88 4.76
N ASP A 201 14.29 4.96 5.52
CA ASP A 201 13.64 6.25 5.22
C ASP A 201 14.47 7.14 4.27
N ASP A 202 15.72 6.76 3.99
CA ASP A 202 16.57 7.36 2.98
C ASP A 202 16.32 6.72 1.61
N ALA A 203 15.36 7.28 0.88
CA ALA A 203 15.04 6.87 -0.49
C ALA A 203 16.24 6.97 -1.44
N GLN A 204 17.16 7.94 -1.24
CA GLN A 204 18.34 8.09 -2.10
C GLN A 204 19.35 6.96 -1.84
N ALA A 205 19.52 6.55 -0.57
CA ALA A 205 20.34 5.40 -0.23
C ALA A 205 19.77 4.11 -0.85
N LEU A 206 18.46 3.89 -0.75
CA LEU A 206 17.80 2.72 -1.37
C LEU A 206 17.99 2.70 -2.89
N GLN A 207 17.79 3.84 -3.56
CA GLN A 207 18.03 3.96 -4.99
C GLN A 207 19.50 3.64 -5.34
N ALA A 208 20.46 4.25 -4.62
CA ALA A 208 21.88 4.01 -4.83
C ALA A 208 22.26 2.53 -4.64
N ARG A 209 21.66 1.86 -3.64
CA ARG A 209 21.83 0.42 -3.41
C ARG A 209 21.29 -0.42 -4.56
N PHE A 210 20.13 -0.09 -5.12
CA PHE A 210 19.58 -0.81 -6.27
C PHE A 210 20.45 -0.63 -7.52
N LEU A 211 21.00 0.56 -7.72
CA LEU A 211 21.89 0.90 -8.84
C LEU A 211 23.20 0.11 -8.87
N GLU A 212 23.61 -0.53 -7.77
CA GLU A 212 24.75 -1.46 -7.76
C GLU A 212 24.48 -2.75 -8.56
N GLY A 213 23.20 -3.02 -8.88
CA GLY A 213 22.79 -4.08 -9.81
C GLY A 213 22.76 -5.48 -9.20
N ASP A 214 23.03 -5.65 -7.91
CA ASP A 214 23.03 -6.94 -7.21
C ASP A 214 21.70 -7.23 -6.46
N ILE A 215 20.75 -6.30 -6.51
CA ILE A 215 19.45 -6.39 -5.84
C ILE A 215 18.34 -6.62 -6.88
N PRO A 216 17.46 -7.62 -6.68
CA PRO A 216 16.46 -7.98 -7.68
C PRO A 216 15.29 -7.00 -7.75
N TYR A 217 14.87 -6.40 -6.62
CA TYR A 217 13.64 -5.60 -6.56
C TYR A 217 13.82 -4.28 -5.82
N TYR A 218 13.22 -3.22 -6.34
CA TYR A 218 13.14 -1.90 -5.72
C TYR A 218 11.77 -1.27 -5.97
N ILE A 219 11.08 -0.89 -4.90
CA ILE A 219 9.86 -0.08 -4.96
C ILE A 219 10.28 1.38 -4.93
N GLY A 220 10.13 2.07 -6.06
CA GLY A 220 10.63 3.44 -6.25
C GLY A 220 9.70 4.30 -7.10
N HIS A 221 9.96 5.60 -7.12
CA HIS A 221 9.13 6.57 -7.85
C HIS A 221 9.40 6.54 -9.35
N SER A 222 8.37 6.77 -10.17
CA SER A 222 8.50 6.73 -11.63
C SER A 222 9.41 7.83 -12.19
N ARG A 223 9.54 8.98 -11.49
CA ARG A 223 10.52 10.03 -11.85
C ARG A 223 11.98 9.55 -11.84
N GLU A 224 12.27 8.42 -11.21
CA GLU A 224 13.61 7.84 -11.16
C GLU A 224 13.97 7.02 -12.40
N LEU A 225 12.98 6.72 -13.26
CA LEU A 225 13.12 5.84 -14.42
C LEU A 225 14.33 6.20 -15.29
N ASN A 226 14.53 7.49 -15.59
CA ASN A 226 15.64 7.92 -16.44
C ASN A 226 17.01 7.67 -15.80
N ALA A 227 17.14 7.97 -14.50
CA ALA A 227 18.38 7.73 -13.76
C ALA A 227 18.68 6.22 -13.67
N LEU A 228 17.67 5.41 -13.38
CA LEU A 228 17.80 3.96 -13.32
C LEU A 228 18.14 3.36 -14.69
N ASN A 229 17.47 3.82 -15.75
CA ASN A 229 17.69 3.34 -17.12
C ASN A 229 19.08 3.73 -17.65
N ALA A 230 19.57 4.92 -17.30
CA ALA A 230 20.92 5.37 -17.68
C ALA A 230 22.02 4.48 -17.08
N SER A 231 21.78 3.89 -15.90
CA SER A 231 22.74 3.02 -15.21
C SER A 231 22.59 1.55 -15.58
N LEU A 232 21.36 1.01 -15.51
CA LEU A 232 21.09 -0.43 -15.67
C LEU A 232 20.75 -0.83 -17.11
N GLY A 233 20.33 0.11 -17.95
CA GLY A 233 19.97 -0.13 -19.34
C GLY A 233 19.02 -1.31 -19.52
N SER A 234 19.39 -2.27 -20.36
CA SER A 234 18.57 -3.46 -20.65
C SER A 234 18.38 -4.41 -19.45
N GLN A 235 19.09 -4.22 -18.34
CA GLN A 235 18.86 -4.99 -17.12
C GLN A 235 17.67 -4.44 -16.33
N LEU A 236 17.26 -3.18 -16.55
CA LEU A 236 16.12 -2.60 -15.87
C LEU A 236 14.81 -3.18 -16.41
N GLY A 237 13.94 -3.58 -15.50
CA GLY A 237 12.53 -3.83 -15.75
C GLY A 237 11.67 -2.95 -14.85
N VAL A 238 10.47 -2.66 -15.33
CA VAL A 238 9.42 -1.95 -14.58
C VAL A 238 8.18 -2.82 -14.61
N ALA A 239 7.52 -2.96 -13.47
CA ALA A 239 6.25 -3.65 -13.30
C ALA A 239 5.29 -2.81 -12.45
N GLN A 240 3.99 -3.06 -12.60
CA GLN A 240 3.02 -2.58 -11.62
C GLN A 240 3.34 -3.21 -10.26
N LEU A 241 3.00 -2.48 -9.20
CA LEU A 241 3.11 -2.98 -7.85
C LEU A 241 2.21 -4.22 -7.66
N PRO A 242 2.65 -5.21 -6.87
CA PRO A 242 1.92 -6.46 -6.72
C PRO A 242 0.51 -6.27 -6.16
N ALA A 243 -0.44 -7.05 -6.66
CA ALA A 243 -1.81 -7.08 -6.16
C ALA A 243 -1.92 -7.88 -4.85
N GLY A 244 -2.97 -7.63 -4.08
CA GLY A 244 -3.28 -8.33 -2.83
C GLY A 244 -4.63 -9.02 -2.89
N SER A 245 -5.09 -9.48 -1.73
CA SER A 245 -6.35 -10.23 -1.60
C SER A 245 -7.59 -9.43 -2.01
N ALA A 246 -7.51 -8.09 -1.99
CA ALA A 246 -8.60 -7.19 -2.36
C ALA A 246 -8.41 -6.51 -3.74
N GLY A 247 -7.34 -6.85 -4.47
CA GLY A 247 -7.08 -6.33 -5.82
C GLY A 247 -5.78 -5.54 -5.94
N SER A 248 -5.75 -4.59 -6.87
CA SER A 248 -4.54 -3.84 -7.22
C SER A 248 -4.01 -2.97 -6.08
N ALA A 249 -2.69 -2.83 -6.04
CA ALA A 249 -2.01 -1.78 -5.30
C ALA A 249 -2.48 -0.37 -5.68
N GLY A 250 -2.39 0.55 -4.72
CA GLY A 250 -2.80 1.95 -4.86
C GLY A 250 -1.77 2.91 -4.28
N PRO A 251 -0.61 3.10 -4.93
CA PRO A 251 0.37 4.10 -4.52
C PRO A 251 -0.20 5.52 -4.61
N LEU A 252 0.41 6.45 -3.87
CA LEU A 252 0.13 7.87 -4.08
C LEU A 252 0.63 8.31 -5.46
N LEU A 253 -0.09 9.25 -6.07
CA LEU A 253 0.29 9.90 -7.31
C LEU A 253 0.41 11.39 -7.08
N SER A 254 1.58 11.93 -7.39
CA SER A 254 1.80 13.37 -7.54
C SER A 254 2.03 13.69 -9.02
N THR A 255 2.06 14.99 -9.36
CA THR A 255 2.36 15.38 -10.73
C THR A 255 3.33 16.54 -10.78
N THR A 256 4.26 16.54 -11.74
CA THR A 256 4.94 17.77 -12.14
C THR A 256 3.94 18.59 -12.97
N ALA A 257 3.70 19.84 -12.59
CA ALA A 257 2.64 20.66 -13.14
C ALA A 257 3.09 22.10 -13.44
N LEU A 258 2.44 22.71 -14.42
CA LEU A 258 2.61 24.13 -14.74
C LEU A 258 1.67 24.97 -13.88
N LEU A 259 2.25 25.75 -12.97
CA LEU A 259 1.56 26.68 -12.08
C LEU A 259 1.78 28.12 -12.57
N LEU A 260 0.72 28.94 -12.54
CA LEU A 260 0.77 30.32 -13.03
C LEU A 260 0.93 31.30 -11.87
N ASN A 261 1.76 32.32 -12.06
CA ASN A 261 1.98 33.36 -11.07
C ASN A 261 0.79 34.34 -11.01
N ALA A 262 0.22 34.53 -9.82
CA ALA A 262 -0.90 35.46 -9.56
C ALA A 262 -0.59 36.93 -9.89
N MET A 263 0.68 37.32 -9.85
CA MET A 263 1.15 38.69 -10.07
C MET A 263 1.46 39.01 -11.54
N SER A 264 1.29 38.04 -12.45
CA SER A 264 1.45 38.27 -13.89
C SER A 264 0.42 39.26 -14.41
N SER A 265 0.80 40.10 -15.38
CA SER A 265 -0.16 40.97 -16.06
C SER A 265 -1.22 40.15 -16.83
N PRO A 266 -2.40 40.71 -17.16
CA PRO A 266 -3.45 39.99 -17.89
C PRO A 266 -2.95 39.33 -19.20
N ASN A 267 -2.16 40.05 -19.99
CA ASN A 267 -1.57 39.50 -21.21
C ASN A 267 -0.61 38.34 -20.92
N GLN A 268 0.22 38.46 -19.88
CA GLN A 268 1.13 37.38 -19.49
C GLN A 268 0.38 36.15 -18.98
N ILE A 269 -0.74 36.32 -18.26
CA ILE A 269 -1.59 35.22 -17.82
C ILE A 269 -2.14 34.45 -19.03
N ASP A 270 -2.73 35.16 -20.01
CA ASP A 270 -3.31 34.51 -21.18
C ASP A 270 -2.27 33.77 -22.01
N ARG A 271 -1.07 34.35 -22.15
CA ARG A 271 0.07 33.72 -22.85
C ARG A 271 0.65 32.53 -22.09
N SER A 272 0.73 32.63 -20.76
CA SER A 272 1.22 31.53 -19.92
C SER A 272 0.25 30.35 -19.94
N LEU A 273 -1.04 30.63 -19.95
CA LEU A 273 -2.07 29.60 -20.07
C LEU A 273 -2.04 28.92 -21.44
N ASP A 274 -1.88 29.69 -22.53
CA ASP A 274 -1.71 29.15 -23.88
C ASP A 274 -0.49 28.24 -23.98
N LEU A 275 0.66 28.69 -23.45
CA LEU A 275 1.87 27.88 -23.39
C LEU A 275 1.66 26.61 -22.56
N ALA A 276 1.01 26.71 -21.40
CA ALA A 276 0.76 25.56 -20.55
C ALA A 276 -0.15 24.52 -21.22
N LEU A 277 -1.21 24.96 -21.91
CA LEU A 277 -2.09 24.10 -22.70
C LEU A 277 -1.37 23.48 -23.91
N PHE A 278 -0.42 24.20 -24.52
CA PHE A 278 0.40 23.68 -25.61
C PHE A 278 1.32 22.56 -25.11
N LEU A 279 2.08 22.79 -24.03
CA LEU A 279 3.03 21.83 -23.46
C LEU A 279 2.35 20.54 -22.97
N THR A 280 1.11 20.67 -22.51
CA THR A 280 0.28 19.55 -22.03
C THR A 280 -0.63 18.96 -23.11
N SER A 281 -0.52 19.40 -24.36
CA SER A 281 -1.24 18.79 -25.48
C SER A 281 -0.73 17.37 -25.77
N SER A 282 -1.59 16.53 -26.35
CA SER A 282 -1.24 15.12 -26.66
C SER A 282 0.02 15.01 -27.54
N ASP A 283 0.23 15.93 -28.48
CA ASP A 283 1.39 15.88 -29.37
C ASP A 283 2.68 16.24 -28.65
N GLN A 284 2.63 17.25 -27.76
CA GLN A 284 3.80 17.64 -26.97
C GLN A 284 4.12 16.61 -25.89
N GLN A 285 3.11 16.07 -25.23
CA GLN A 285 3.27 14.98 -24.27
C GLN A 285 3.84 13.72 -24.93
N ALA A 286 3.38 13.37 -26.13
CA ALA A 286 3.99 12.29 -26.91
C ALA A 286 5.45 12.59 -27.28
N ALA A 287 5.82 13.85 -27.49
CA ALA A 287 7.21 14.22 -27.77
C ALA A 287 8.08 14.15 -26.51
N LEU A 288 7.62 14.69 -25.38
CA LEU A 288 8.31 14.60 -24.09
C LEU A 288 8.55 13.14 -23.66
N MET A 289 7.55 12.27 -23.82
CA MET A 289 7.68 10.83 -23.60
C MET A 289 8.79 10.23 -24.48
N ARG A 290 8.79 10.53 -25.78
CA ARG A 290 9.75 9.97 -26.73
C ARG A 290 11.17 10.47 -26.52
N GLU A 291 11.31 11.72 -26.06
CA GLU A 291 12.59 12.40 -25.91
C GLU A 291 13.19 12.19 -24.51
N ALA A 292 12.37 11.96 -23.48
CA ALA A 292 12.81 11.92 -22.08
C ALA A 292 12.01 10.97 -21.17
N ASN A 293 11.27 9.98 -21.70
CA ASN A 293 10.44 9.04 -20.92
C ASN A 293 9.44 9.70 -19.94
N VAL A 294 9.12 10.99 -20.12
CA VAL A 294 8.11 11.69 -19.32
C VAL A 294 6.78 10.97 -19.46
N VAL A 295 6.21 10.55 -18.33
CA VAL A 295 4.95 9.81 -18.31
C VAL A 295 3.78 10.79 -18.48
N PRO A 296 3.02 10.72 -19.58
CA PRO A 296 2.02 11.73 -19.90
C PRO A 296 0.88 11.82 -18.88
N ALA A 297 0.58 13.02 -18.40
CA ALA A 297 -0.66 13.28 -17.65
C ALA A 297 -1.88 13.42 -18.57
N ASN A 298 -1.66 13.71 -19.86
CA ASN A 298 -2.71 13.82 -20.86
C ASN A 298 -3.19 12.43 -21.31
N SER A 299 -4.41 12.06 -20.92
CA SER A 299 -5.05 10.75 -21.15
C SER A 299 -5.35 10.44 -22.62
N ARG A 300 -5.25 11.43 -23.51
CA ARG A 300 -5.41 11.25 -24.97
C ARG A 300 -4.10 10.90 -25.66
N THR A 301 -2.97 11.00 -24.97
CA THR A 301 -1.64 10.65 -25.49
C THR A 301 -1.56 9.15 -25.70
N ARG A 302 -1.26 8.73 -26.93
CA ARG A 302 -1.10 7.30 -27.26
C ARG A 302 0.29 6.82 -26.87
N ILE A 303 0.33 5.78 -26.06
CA ILE A 303 1.57 5.11 -25.64
C ILE A 303 1.63 3.76 -26.35
N SER A 304 2.74 3.49 -27.04
CA SER A 304 2.97 2.20 -27.69
C SER A 304 3.68 1.28 -26.71
N GLU A 305 2.95 0.31 -26.15
CA GLU A 305 3.50 -0.64 -25.15
C GLU A 305 4.76 -1.38 -25.66
N GLY A 306 4.84 -1.68 -26.95
CA GLY A 306 6.00 -2.35 -27.53
C GLY A 306 7.24 -1.47 -27.70
N LEU A 307 7.07 -0.14 -27.75
CA LEU A 307 8.19 0.81 -27.90
C LEU A 307 8.57 1.50 -26.59
N TYR A 308 7.59 1.69 -25.69
CA TYR A 308 7.73 2.37 -24.41
C TYR A 308 7.09 1.54 -23.28
N PRO A 309 7.52 0.29 -23.05
CA PRO A 309 6.89 -0.60 -22.08
C PRO A 309 6.98 -0.08 -20.64
N GLU A 310 8.06 0.59 -20.26
CA GLU A 310 8.23 1.19 -18.94
C GLU A 310 7.23 2.32 -18.70
N VAL A 311 7.10 3.24 -19.66
CA VAL A 311 6.13 4.34 -19.59
C VAL A 311 4.69 3.81 -19.56
N ALA A 312 4.37 2.81 -20.39
CA ALA A 312 3.05 2.18 -20.39
C ALA A 312 2.74 1.52 -19.04
N THR A 313 3.74 0.91 -18.40
CA THR A 313 3.59 0.32 -17.07
C THR A 313 3.30 1.37 -16.00
N VAL A 314 3.99 2.51 -16.02
CA VAL A 314 3.70 3.62 -15.10
C VAL A 314 2.29 4.18 -15.35
N GLU A 315 1.89 4.36 -16.61
CA GLU A 315 0.53 4.81 -16.94
C GLU A 315 -0.54 3.82 -16.42
N ALA A 316 -0.29 2.52 -16.54
CA ALA A 316 -1.16 1.48 -16.01
C ALA A 316 -1.24 1.54 -14.47
N GLN A 317 -0.11 1.73 -13.79
CA GLN A 317 -0.06 1.90 -12.33
C GLN A 317 -0.80 3.16 -11.87
N ALA A 318 -0.68 4.27 -12.59
CA ALA A 318 -1.37 5.51 -12.29
C ALA A 318 -2.90 5.37 -12.30
N ARG A 319 -3.47 4.42 -13.05
CA ARG A 319 -4.92 4.16 -13.09
C ARG A 319 -5.47 3.57 -11.79
N THR A 320 -4.63 2.94 -10.97
CA THR A 320 -5.01 2.41 -9.65
C THR A 320 -4.44 3.24 -8.50
N ALA A 321 -3.68 4.28 -8.80
CA ALA A 321 -3.11 5.17 -7.80
C ALA A 321 -4.18 6.03 -7.11
N ILE A 322 -3.83 6.52 -5.93
CA ILE A 322 -4.62 7.45 -5.11
C ILE A 322 -3.98 8.83 -5.30
N PRO A 323 -4.74 9.91 -5.55
CA PRO A 323 -4.12 11.22 -5.73
C PRO A 323 -3.47 11.67 -4.42
N TRP A 324 -2.33 12.36 -4.51
CA TRP A 324 -1.80 13.12 -3.40
C TRP A 324 -2.79 14.24 -3.06
N TYR A 325 -3.50 14.09 -1.94
CA TYR A 325 -4.47 15.09 -1.51
C TYR A 325 -3.77 16.33 -0.98
N ASN A 326 -4.09 17.47 -1.57
CA ASN A 326 -3.64 18.77 -1.10
C ASN A 326 -4.56 19.38 -0.03
N ASN A 327 -5.76 18.81 0.17
CA ASN A 327 -6.73 19.18 1.20
C ASN A 327 -6.28 18.68 2.60
N ASP A 328 -6.29 19.57 3.58
CA ASP A 328 -5.84 19.29 4.95
C ASP A 328 -6.77 18.31 5.71
N GLU A 329 -8.08 18.32 5.42
CA GLU A 329 -9.04 17.35 5.99
C GLU A 329 -8.72 15.92 5.54
N LEU A 330 -8.46 15.72 4.25
CA LEU A 330 -8.10 14.39 3.72
C LEU A 330 -6.72 13.93 4.19
N LYS A 331 -5.78 14.87 4.39
CA LYS A 331 -4.49 14.57 5.02
C LYS A 331 -4.65 14.11 6.46
N ALA A 332 -5.46 14.81 7.26
CA ALA A 332 -5.73 14.43 8.64
C ALA A 332 -6.33 13.01 8.75
N ILE A 333 -7.19 12.63 7.81
CA ILE A 333 -7.73 11.26 7.72
C ILE A 333 -6.62 10.25 7.39
N LEU A 334 -5.72 10.55 6.44
CA LEU A 334 -4.57 9.70 6.15
C LEU A 334 -3.57 9.62 7.31
N ASP A 335 -3.44 10.68 8.12
CA ASP A 335 -2.55 10.71 9.29
C ASP A 335 -2.99 9.69 10.38
N VAL A 336 -4.27 9.33 10.42
CA VAL A 336 -4.76 8.22 11.27
C VAL A 336 -4.11 6.90 10.85
N LEU A 337 -4.10 6.62 9.53
CA LEU A 337 -3.42 5.43 9.00
C LEU A 337 -1.90 5.53 9.18
N ALA A 338 -1.32 6.72 9.01
CA ALA A 338 0.11 6.95 9.20
C ALA A 338 0.56 6.65 10.63
N THR A 339 -0.25 7.05 11.61
CA THR A 339 -0.02 6.77 13.02
C THR A 339 -0.07 5.26 13.28
N ALA A 340 -1.12 4.58 12.82
CA ALA A 340 -1.28 3.14 13.02
C ALA A 340 -0.15 2.33 12.35
N TYR A 341 0.21 2.71 11.13
CA TYR A 341 1.37 2.18 10.41
C TYR A 341 2.66 2.35 11.21
N SER A 342 2.93 3.56 11.69
CA SER A 342 4.17 3.87 12.43
C SER A 342 4.26 3.09 13.74
N GLN A 343 3.16 2.96 14.48
CA GLN A 343 3.11 2.16 15.72
C GLN A 343 3.34 0.67 15.44
N THR A 344 2.77 0.16 14.34
CA THR A 344 2.96 -1.22 13.89
C THR A 344 4.40 -1.48 13.47
N MET A 345 4.97 -0.62 12.62
CA MET A 345 6.36 -0.76 12.15
C MET A 345 7.39 -0.62 13.27
N ALA A 346 7.10 0.21 14.29
CA ALA A 346 7.93 0.33 15.48
C ALA A 346 7.80 -0.86 16.45
N GLY A 347 6.80 -1.74 16.26
CA GLY A 347 6.48 -2.82 17.19
C GLY A 347 5.90 -2.34 18.53
N ALA A 348 5.39 -1.11 18.57
CA ALA A 348 4.80 -0.50 19.75
C ALA A 348 3.36 -1.01 20.01
N LEU A 349 2.65 -1.33 18.93
CA LEU A 349 1.36 -2.02 18.93
C LEU A 349 1.40 -3.16 17.93
N SER A 350 0.64 -4.23 18.20
CA SER A 350 0.34 -5.23 17.17
C SER A 350 -0.53 -4.62 16.06
N ALA A 351 -0.51 -5.24 14.88
CA ALA A 351 -1.36 -4.85 13.75
C ALA A 351 -2.84 -4.75 14.14
N THR A 352 -3.34 -5.67 14.95
CA THR A 352 -4.74 -5.70 15.40
C THR A 352 -5.06 -4.51 16.32
N GLU A 353 -4.21 -4.21 17.30
CA GLU A 353 -4.40 -3.08 18.22
C GLU A 353 -4.32 -1.74 17.49
N ALA A 354 -3.35 -1.60 16.59
CA ALA A 354 -3.18 -0.40 15.77
C ALA A 354 -4.37 -0.19 14.82
N ALA A 355 -4.87 -1.27 14.19
CA ALA A 355 -6.05 -1.22 13.33
C ALA A 355 -7.32 -0.84 14.10
N ALA A 356 -7.55 -1.43 15.28
CA ALA A 356 -8.69 -1.10 16.13
C ALA A 356 -8.68 0.38 16.54
N THR A 357 -7.50 0.90 16.92
CA THR A 357 -7.32 2.32 17.25
C THR A 357 -7.62 3.22 16.05
N ALA A 358 -7.06 2.90 14.87
CA ALA A 358 -7.31 3.65 13.65
C ALA A 358 -8.79 3.66 13.27
N GLN A 359 -9.45 2.50 13.34
CA GLN A 359 -10.87 2.37 13.07
C GLN A 359 -11.68 3.24 14.02
N ALA A 360 -11.43 3.17 15.32
CA ALA A 360 -12.16 3.95 16.31
C ALA A 360 -12.04 5.46 16.03
N LEU A 361 -10.87 5.94 15.62
CA LEU A 361 -10.66 7.34 15.24
C LEU A 361 -11.42 7.70 13.96
N LEU A 362 -11.29 6.89 12.89
CA LEU A 362 -11.99 7.13 11.62
C LEU A 362 -13.52 7.20 11.81
N VAL A 363 -14.07 6.31 12.62
CA VAL A 363 -15.52 6.27 12.89
C VAL A 363 -15.96 7.43 13.79
N ASN A 364 -15.31 7.60 14.95
CA ASN A 364 -15.80 8.54 15.97
C ASN A 364 -15.47 10.01 15.65
N GLU A 365 -14.33 10.27 15.01
CA GLU A 365 -13.87 11.64 14.71
C GLU A 365 -14.22 12.07 13.28
N TYR A 366 -14.17 11.15 12.32
CA TYR A 366 -14.36 11.45 10.90
C TYR A 366 -15.66 10.89 10.31
N GLY A 367 -16.49 10.22 11.11
CA GLY A 367 -17.82 9.76 10.69
C GLY A 367 -17.81 8.68 9.62
N PHE A 368 -16.73 7.89 9.52
CA PHE A 368 -16.67 6.78 8.58
C PHE A 368 -17.73 5.74 8.92
N PRO A 369 -18.40 5.15 7.90
CA PRO A 369 -19.33 4.07 8.15
C PRO A 369 -18.57 2.89 8.75
N SER A 370 -19.16 2.30 9.78
CA SER A 370 -18.67 1.09 10.39
C SER A 370 -19.74 0.03 10.30
N THR A 371 -19.39 -1.16 9.81
CA THR A 371 -20.21 -2.34 10.05
C THR A 371 -20.20 -2.77 11.53
N ALA A 372 -19.34 -2.16 12.36
CA ALA A 372 -19.29 -2.35 13.81
C ALA A 372 -20.23 -1.43 14.61
N ASP A 373 -21.26 -0.84 14.00
CA ASP A 373 -22.36 -0.21 14.74
C ASP A 373 -23.25 -1.27 15.39
N THR A 374 -22.76 -1.81 16.51
CA THR A 374 -23.41 -2.23 17.77
C THR A 374 -22.31 -2.97 18.54
N PRO A 375 -22.09 -2.78 19.86
CA PRO A 375 -21.35 -3.80 20.60
C PRO A 375 -22.01 -5.14 20.27
N LEU A 376 -21.26 -6.05 19.65
CA LEU A 376 -21.77 -7.37 19.20
C LEU A 376 -22.50 -8.06 20.36
N CYS A 377 -22.06 -7.77 21.59
CA CYS A 377 -22.62 -8.24 22.82
C CYS A 377 -23.22 -7.09 23.65
N THR A 378 -24.55 -7.03 23.76
CA THR A 378 -25.24 -6.26 24.83
C THR A 378 -25.33 -7.03 26.15
N GLU A 379 -24.93 -8.30 26.12
CA GLU A 379 -25.04 -9.24 27.23
C GLU A 379 -23.83 -9.10 28.17
N SER A 380 -24.05 -9.47 29.44
CA SER A 380 -22.98 -9.59 30.43
C SER A 380 -22.91 -11.02 30.93
N GLY A 381 -21.70 -11.55 31.10
CA GLY A 381 -21.51 -12.95 31.45
C GLY A 381 -20.05 -13.33 31.65
N GLU A 382 -19.82 -14.61 31.90
CA GLU A 382 -18.49 -15.20 31.98
C GLU A 382 -18.43 -16.38 31.01
N VAL A 383 -17.33 -16.49 30.26
CA VAL A 383 -17.04 -17.60 29.36
C VAL A 383 -15.74 -18.24 29.81
N THR A 384 -15.76 -19.55 30.04
CA THR A 384 -14.59 -20.31 30.48
C THR A 384 -14.04 -21.17 29.35
N ILE A 385 -12.75 -21.01 29.06
CA ILE A 385 -11.99 -21.81 28.10
C ILE A 385 -11.08 -22.78 28.85
N LEU A 386 -11.29 -24.07 28.67
CA LEU A 386 -10.41 -25.10 29.22
C LEU A 386 -9.28 -25.44 28.23
N THR A 387 -8.04 -25.42 28.69
CA THR A 387 -6.85 -25.80 27.90
C THR A 387 -5.89 -26.66 28.74
N PRO A 388 -5.09 -27.55 28.15
CA PRO A 388 -4.03 -28.22 28.89
C PRO A 388 -2.93 -27.21 29.28
N ASP A 389 -2.26 -27.44 30.42
CA ASP A 389 -1.12 -26.66 30.90
C ASP A 389 0.18 -27.12 30.23
N VAL A 390 0.23 -27.02 28.90
CA VAL A 390 1.39 -27.38 28.08
C VAL A 390 1.61 -26.37 26.97
N GLY A 391 2.89 -26.16 26.63
CA GLY A 391 3.28 -25.20 25.61
C GLY A 391 2.80 -23.76 25.93
N ASN A 392 2.51 -23.01 24.87
CA ASN A 392 2.09 -21.60 24.97
C ASN A 392 0.57 -21.41 24.80
N TYR A 393 -0.24 -22.46 25.00
CA TYR A 393 -1.69 -22.39 24.74
C TYR A 393 -2.40 -21.40 25.68
N GLY A 394 -2.09 -21.42 26.97
CA GLY A 394 -2.68 -20.49 27.94
C GLY A 394 -2.45 -19.01 27.58
N PRO A 395 -1.19 -18.57 27.39
CA PRO A 395 -0.88 -17.20 26.96
C PRO A 395 -1.57 -16.78 25.65
N VAL A 396 -1.57 -17.64 24.61
CA VAL A 396 -2.23 -17.33 23.33
C VAL A 396 -3.74 -17.11 23.51
N LEU A 397 -4.39 -17.98 24.30
CA LEU A 397 -5.82 -17.85 24.58
C LEU A 397 -6.15 -16.61 25.40
N LEU A 398 -5.26 -16.21 26.33
CA LEU A 398 -5.41 -14.97 27.08
C LEU A 398 -5.31 -13.75 26.16
N THR A 399 -4.36 -13.71 25.22
CA THR A 399 -4.28 -12.63 24.23
C THR A 399 -5.52 -12.54 23.36
N LEU A 400 -6.07 -13.69 22.93
CA LEU A 400 -7.33 -13.71 22.17
C LEU A 400 -8.52 -13.27 23.02
N ALA A 401 -8.54 -13.66 24.31
CA ALA A 401 -9.56 -13.27 25.28
C ALA A 401 -9.55 -11.76 25.57
N ASP A 402 -8.37 -11.15 25.66
CA ASP A 402 -8.21 -9.70 25.85
C ASP A 402 -8.77 -8.96 24.63
N GLY A 403 -8.38 -9.36 23.41
CA GLY A 403 -8.93 -8.77 22.18
C GLY A 403 -10.44 -8.98 22.02
N PHE A 404 -10.99 -10.10 22.49
CA PHE A 404 -12.44 -10.31 22.53
C PHE A 404 -13.12 -9.38 23.56
N SER A 405 -12.49 -9.14 24.71
CA SER A 405 -13.02 -8.26 25.76
C SER A 405 -13.09 -6.80 25.32
N ASP A 406 -12.22 -6.37 24.41
CA ASP A 406 -12.30 -5.05 23.78
C ASP A 406 -13.54 -4.89 22.90
N VAL A 407 -13.99 -5.98 22.28
CA VAL A 407 -15.19 -6.00 21.40
C VAL A 407 -16.48 -6.29 22.17
N CYS A 408 -16.40 -7.11 23.24
CA CYS A 408 -17.52 -7.53 24.07
C CYS A 408 -17.23 -7.31 25.57
N PRO A 409 -17.18 -6.05 26.04
CA PRO A 409 -16.70 -5.69 27.39
C PRO A 409 -17.58 -6.20 28.54
N GLY A 410 -18.84 -6.59 28.25
CA GLY A 410 -19.73 -7.22 29.22
C GLY A 410 -19.40 -8.69 29.52
N ILE A 411 -18.61 -9.34 28.66
CA ILE A 411 -18.29 -10.76 28.76
C ILE A 411 -16.87 -10.93 29.27
N LYS A 412 -16.72 -11.49 30.46
CA LYS A 412 -15.43 -11.86 31.02
C LYS A 412 -15.01 -13.22 30.50
N VAL A 413 -13.86 -13.30 29.84
CA VAL A 413 -13.31 -14.60 29.42
C VAL A 413 -12.29 -15.07 30.45
N THR A 414 -12.38 -16.33 30.87
CA THR A 414 -11.39 -16.97 31.74
C THR A 414 -10.78 -18.18 31.07
N VAL A 415 -9.48 -18.39 31.29
CA VAL A 415 -8.75 -19.54 30.73
C VAL A 415 -8.35 -20.46 31.88
N ALA A 416 -9.07 -21.58 32.00
CA ALA A 416 -8.80 -22.65 32.96
C ALA A 416 -7.76 -23.62 32.41
N ARG A 417 -6.77 -23.97 33.23
CA ARG A 417 -5.67 -24.86 32.84
C ARG A 417 -5.66 -26.13 33.67
N ILE A 418 -5.58 -27.28 33.01
CA ILE A 418 -5.47 -28.59 33.65
C ILE A 418 -4.27 -29.39 33.13
N PRO A 419 -3.72 -30.33 33.90
CA PRO A 419 -2.67 -31.22 33.43
C PRO A 419 -3.06 -31.94 32.13
N LEU A 420 -2.09 -32.09 31.22
CA LEU A 420 -2.35 -32.73 29.93
C LEU A 420 -2.95 -34.13 30.05
N ALA A 421 -2.45 -34.95 30.97
CA ALA A 421 -2.95 -36.30 31.20
C ALA A 421 -4.42 -36.32 31.65
N GLU A 422 -4.85 -35.30 32.38
CA GLU A 422 -6.24 -35.13 32.81
C GLU A 422 -7.12 -34.73 31.62
N MET A 423 -6.66 -33.79 30.79
CA MET A 423 -7.34 -33.42 29.54
C MET A 423 -7.48 -34.62 28.59
N ASP A 424 -6.43 -35.43 28.42
CA ASP A 424 -6.46 -36.65 27.61
C ASP A 424 -7.49 -37.66 28.13
N ALA A 425 -7.56 -37.86 29.45
CA ALA A 425 -8.52 -38.76 30.06
C ALA A 425 -9.97 -38.28 29.83
N LEU A 426 -10.24 -36.97 29.96
CA LEU A 426 -11.56 -36.39 29.70
C LEU A 426 -12.01 -36.63 28.25
N PHE A 427 -11.13 -36.41 27.27
CA PHE A 427 -11.41 -36.66 25.85
C PHE A 427 -11.59 -38.16 25.50
N GLN A 428 -11.14 -39.06 26.37
CA GLN A 428 -11.31 -40.50 26.25
C GLN A 428 -12.50 -41.04 27.06
N GLY A 429 -13.34 -40.16 27.64
CA GLY A 429 -14.51 -40.54 28.44
C GLY A 429 -14.18 -40.94 29.89
N GLY A 430 -13.02 -40.55 30.39
CA GLY A 430 -12.50 -40.85 31.73
C GLY A 430 -13.05 -39.98 32.86
N GLY A 431 -14.10 -39.19 32.64
CA GLY A 431 -14.69 -38.30 33.63
C GLY A 431 -15.63 -37.27 33.02
N GLU A 432 -16.14 -36.36 33.86
CA GLU A 432 -16.93 -35.20 33.43
C GLU A 432 -16.01 -33.99 33.28
N PHE A 433 -16.23 -33.20 32.22
CA PHE A 433 -15.52 -31.93 32.06
C PHE A 433 -15.88 -30.99 33.21
N PRO A 434 -14.91 -30.17 33.69
CA PRO A 434 -15.24 -29.08 34.59
C PRO A 434 -16.21 -28.12 33.91
N ASP A 435 -16.91 -27.30 34.71
CA ASP A 435 -17.84 -26.28 34.20
C ASP A 435 -17.09 -25.32 33.26
N THR A 436 -17.26 -25.54 31.95
CA THR A 436 -16.51 -24.86 30.89
C THR A 436 -17.40 -24.71 29.67
N ASP A 437 -17.29 -23.55 29.02
CA ASP A 437 -18.08 -23.22 27.83
C ASP A 437 -17.36 -23.63 26.55
N MET A 438 -16.04 -23.51 26.55
CA MET A 438 -15.18 -23.82 25.40
C MET A 438 -14.00 -24.67 25.80
N ILE A 439 -13.52 -25.48 24.85
CA ILE A 439 -12.35 -26.32 25.04
C ILE A 439 -11.37 -26.04 23.91
N PHE A 440 -10.15 -25.65 24.27
CA PHE A 440 -9.04 -25.54 23.35
C PHE A 440 -8.17 -26.79 23.45
N TYR A 441 -8.25 -27.67 22.43
CA TYR A 441 -7.46 -28.90 22.44
C TYR A 441 -7.15 -29.48 21.05
N ARG A 442 -6.34 -30.54 21.05
CA ARG A 442 -5.83 -31.20 19.84
C ARG A 442 -6.95 -31.93 19.10
N HIS A 443 -7.10 -31.64 17.80
CA HIS A 443 -8.12 -32.25 16.95
C HIS A 443 -8.03 -33.78 16.82
N MET A 444 -6.86 -34.39 17.10
CA MET A 444 -6.65 -35.83 16.98
C MET A 444 -7.59 -36.67 17.86
N LEU A 445 -8.09 -36.11 18.96
CA LEU A 445 -9.02 -36.77 19.87
C LEU A 445 -10.49 -36.35 19.64
N LEU A 446 -10.75 -35.53 18.62
CA LEU A 446 -12.09 -34.99 18.35
C LEU A 446 -13.12 -36.10 18.12
N ARG A 447 -12.78 -37.16 17.36
CA ARG A 447 -13.72 -38.29 17.15
C ARG A 447 -14.10 -38.98 18.46
N GLN A 448 -13.16 -39.09 19.39
CA GLN A 448 -13.40 -39.74 20.68
C GLN A 448 -14.27 -38.84 21.56
N ALA A 449 -14.01 -37.53 21.57
CA ALA A 449 -14.85 -36.55 22.24
C ALA A 449 -16.28 -36.54 21.70
N VAL A 450 -16.46 -36.61 20.37
CA VAL A 450 -17.78 -36.72 19.74
C VAL A 450 -18.48 -38.02 20.15
N ALA A 451 -17.77 -39.15 20.16
CA ALA A 451 -18.33 -40.44 20.57
C ALA A 451 -18.72 -40.48 22.06
N ALA A 452 -18.03 -39.69 22.89
CA ALA A 452 -18.28 -39.55 24.32
C ALA A 452 -19.30 -38.44 24.66
N ASP A 453 -19.91 -37.79 23.65
CA ASP A 453 -20.82 -36.64 23.80
C ASP A 453 -20.21 -35.46 24.58
N ALA A 454 -18.89 -35.32 24.52
CA ALA A 454 -18.13 -34.28 25.22
C ALA A 454 -18.13 -32.92 24.50
N VAL A 455 -18.46 -32.90 23.20
CA VAL A 455 -18.47 -31.70 22.36
C VAL A 455 -19.70 -31.70 21.46
N ARG A 456 -20.28 -30.52 21.23
CA ARG A 456 -21.49 -30.35 20.41
C ARG A 456 -21.14 -29.89 18.98
N PRO A 457 -21.96 -30.23 17.98
CA PRO A 457 -21.82 -29.69 16.62
C PRO A 457 -21.84 -28.16 16.62
N LEU A 458 -20.93 -27.54 15.85
CA LEU A 458 -20.85 -26.09 15.76
C LEU A 458 -22.10 -25.50 15.10
N ARG A 459 -22.77 -26.24 14.21
CA ARG A 459 -24.01 -25.80 13.53
C ARG A 459 -25.10 -25.36 14.51
N ASP A 460 -25.18 -26.01 15.67
CA ASP A 460 -26.18 -25.74 16.69
C ASP A 460 -25.94 -24.35 17.34
N LEU A 461 -24.74 -23.79 17.15
CA LEU A 461 -24.32 -22.45 17.57
C LEU A 461 -24.34 -21.44 16.40
N LEU A 462 -24.04 -21.90 15.17
CA LEU A 462 -24.03 -21.08 13.94
C LEU A 462 -25.41 -20.52 13.57
N ASP A 463 -26.49 -21.19 13.98
CA ASP A 463 -27.87 -20.77 13.71
C ASP A 463 -28.37 -19.67 14.67
N SER A 464 -27.56 -19.25 15.65
CA SER A 464 -27.92 -18.12 16.52
C SER A 464 -27.84 -16.78 15.78
N ALA A 465 -28.76 -15.86 16.11
CA ALA A 465 -28.81 -14.54 15.46
C ALA A 465 -27.49 -13.75 15.59
N LEU A 466 -26.79 -13.91 16.71
CA LEU A 466 -25.47 -13.32 16.97
C LEU A 466 -24.40 -13.88 16.01
N VAL A 467 -24.37 -15.21 15.83
CA VAL A 467 -23.36 -15.86 14.98
C VAL A 467 -23.64 -15.65 13.49
N GLN A 468 -24.92 -15.48 13.11
CA GLN A 468 -25.30 -15.06 11.76
C GLN A 468 -24.88 -13.61 11.45
N GLN A 469 -24.98 -12.68 12.41
CA GLN A 469 -24.43 -11.32 12.27
C GLN A 469 -22.91 -11.34 12.02
N LEU A 470 -22.20 -12.25 12.68
CA LEU A 470 -20.76 -12.44 12.53
C LEU A 470 -20.33 -13.16 11.24
N ARG A 471 -21.27 -13.59 10.39
CA ARG A 471 -21.00 -14.31 9.13
C ARG A 471 -20.00 -15.46 9.32
N ALA A 472 -20.18 -16.28 10.35
CA ALA A 472 -19.21 -17.31 10.72
C ALA A 472 -18.84 -18.30 9.60
N GLU A 473 -19.74 -18.56 8.63
CA GLU A 473 -19.40 -19.34 7.44
C GLU A 473 -18.36 -18.66 6.54
N ALA A 474 -18.43 -17.33 6.39
CA ALA A 474 -17.44 -16.56 5.64
C ALA A 474 -16.07 -16.56 6.34
N LEU A 475 -16.06 -16.52 7.68
CA LEU A 475 -14.82 -16.65 8.46
C LEU A 475 -14.18 -18.04 8.27
N LEU A 476 -14.98 -19.11 8.28
CA LEU A 476 -14.49 -20.47 8.00
C LEU A 476 -13.94 -20.60 6.57
N GLN A 477 -14.49 -19.87 5.60
CA GLN A 477 -13.97 -19.85 4.21
C GLN A 477 -12.62 -19.13 4.07
N GLN A 478 -12.27 -18.25 5.01
CA GLN A 478 -10.96 -17.58 5.04
C GLN A 478 -9.87 -18.48 5.64
N MET A 479 -10.26 -19.55 6.35
CA MET A 479 -9.32 -20.48 6.96
C MET A 479 -8.81 -21.51 5.96
N ARG A 480 -7.63 -22.11 6.24
CA ARG A 480 -7.07 -23.17 5.40
C ARG A 480 -8.06 -24.35 5.33
N PRO A 481 -8.49 -24.80 4.14
CA PRO A 481 -9.49 -25.85 4.01
C PRO A 481 -9.15 -27.13 4.79
N ILE A 482 -7.87 -27.54 4.75
CA ILE A 482 -7.39 -28.73 5.46
C ILE A 482 -7.54 -28.63 7.00
N ALA A 483 -7.42 -27.42 7.57
CA ALA A 483 -7.57 -27.21 9.00
C ALA A 483 -9.05 -27.24 9.40
N VAL A 484 -9.93 -26.70 8.56
CA VAL A 484 -11.39 -26.77 8.77
C VAL A 484 -11.89 -28.21 8.64
N ASP A 485 -11.40 -28.96 7.66
CA ASP A 485 -11.75 -30.37 7.46
C ASP A 485 -11.29 -31.26 8.62
N ALA A 486 -10.14 -30.96 9.23
CA ALA A 486 -9.65 -31.67 10.41
C ALA A 486 -10.58 -31.54 11.63
N MET A 487 -11.44 -30.51 11.66
CA MET A 487 -12.44 -30.28 12.70
C MET A 487 -13.80 -30.92 12.40
N ARG A 488 -13.88 -31.77 11.36
CA ARG A 488 -15.11 -32.50 11.00
C ARG A 488 -15.08 -33.95 11.45
N VAL A 489 -16.22 -34.44 11.95
CA VAL A 489 -16.51 -35.86 12.18
C VAL A 489 -17.76 -36.20 11.38
N ASP A 490 -17.63 -37.18 10.48
CA ASP A 490 -18.70 -37.62 9.56
C ASP A 490 -19.37 -36.46 8.80
N GLY A 491 -18.56 -35.51 8.34
CA GLY A 491 -18.98 -34.31 7.61
C GLY A 491 -19.51 -33.16 8.48
N THR A 492 -19.77 -33.42 9.76
CA THR A 492 -20.26 -32.41 10.71
C THR A 492 -19.10 -31.66 11.36
N LEU A 493 -19.16 -30.33 11.40
CA LEU A 493 -18.12 -29.47 11.98
C LEU A 493 -18.35 -29.32 13.50
N TYR A 494 -17.31 -29.55 14.31
CA TYR A 494 -17.39 -29.51 15.78
C TYR A 494 -16.54 -28.41 16.42
N GLY A 495 -15.75 -27.67 15.64
CA GLY A 495 -14.95 -26.57 16.16
C GLY A 495 -14.30 -25.73 15.07
N ALA A 496 -13.73 -24.60 15.46
CA ALA A 496 -12.98 -23.72 14.58
C ALA A 496 -11.47 -23.91 14.81
N PRO A 497 -10.66 -24.07 13.75
CA PRO A 497 -9.21 -24.15 13.90
C PRO A 497 -8.62 -22.79 14.27
N ILE A 498 -7.90 -22.73 15.40
CA ILE A 498 -7.22 -21.51 15.88
C ILE A 498 -5.70 -21.61 15.67
N LEU A 499 -5.14 -22.82 15.81
CA LEU A 499 -3.72 -23.09 15.62
C LEU A 499 -3.54 -24.31 14.72
N VAL A 500 -2.61 -24.21 13.77
CA VAL A 500 -2.11 -25.36 13.00
C VAL A 500 -0.71 -25.66 13.52
N ASP A 501 -0.50 -26.89 13.98
CA ASP A 501 0.81 -27.36 14.44
C ASP A 501 1.45 -28.24 13.36
N PRO A 502 2.24 -27.66 12.44
CA PRO A 502 2.90 -28.44 11.41
C PRO A 502 4.06 -29.24 12.02
N GLN A 503 4.13 -30.53 11.69
CA GLN A 503 5.37 -31.28 11.92
C GLN A 503 6.49 -30.63 11.12
N THR A 504 7.47 -30.09 11.85
CA THR A 504 8.58 -29.34 11.27
C THR A 504 9.85 -30.18 11.35
N LEU A 505 10.52 -30.37 10.21
CA LEU A 505 11.84 -30.98 10.18
C LEU A 505 12.86 -29.95 10.65
N PHE A 506 13.38 -30.13 11.86
CA PHE A 506 14.53 -29.39 12.34
C PHE A 506 15.82 -30.11 11.90
N TYR A 507 16.80 -29.37 11.39
CA TYR A 507 18.10 -29.92 11.05
C TYR A 507 19.21 -29.11 11.74
N ASN A 508 20.27 -29.81 12.14
CA ASN A 508 21.45 -29.17 12.69
C ASN A 508 22.39 -28.80 11.53
N ALA A 509 22.52 -27.50 11.25
CA ALA A 509 23.34 -26.99 10.15
C ALA A 509 24.83 -27.38 10.26
N ALA A 510 25.32 -27.75 11.45
CA ALA A 510 26.67 -28.25 11.64
C ALA A 510 26.85 -29.72 11.20
N LEU A 511 25.77 -30.50 11.13
CA LEU A 511 25.77 -31.92 10.77
C LEU A 511 25.19 -32.19 9.39
N ALA A 512 24.28 -31.33 8.91
CA ALA A 512 23.73 -31.35 7.56
C ALA A 512 23.86 -29.94 6.98
N ARG A 513 24.69 -29.79 5.94
CA ARG A 513 24.96 -28.47 5.32
C ARG A 513 23.70 -27.86 4.68
N ASP A 514 22.83 -28.71 4.16
CA ASP A 514 21.62 -28.30 3.45
C ASP A 514 20.39 -28.93 4.11
N ALA A 515 19.34 -28.13 4.29
CA ALA A 515 18.04 -28.62 4.72
C ALA A 515 17.49 -29.62 3.69
N ALA A 516 16.91 -30.73 4.14
CA ALA A 516 16.19 -31.62 3.23
C ALA A 516 14.88 -30.95 2.78
N GLY A 517 14.79 -30.60 1.50
CA GLY A 517 13.59 -30.00 0.90
C GLY A 517 12.50 -31.02 0.55
N THR A 518 12.88 -32.29 0.39
CA THR A 518 11.96 -33.39 0.08
C THR A 518 12.25 -34.63 0.93
N LEU A 519 11.29 -35.58 0.97
CA LEU A 519 11.51 -36.89 1.58
C LEU A 519 12.61 -37.69 0.87
N ALA A 520 12.87 -37.43 -0.42
CA ALA A 520 13.96 -38.06 -1.15
C ALA A 520 15.32 -37.51 -0.67
N ASP A 521 15.41 -36.20 -0.43
CA ASP A 521 16.61 -35.56 0.12
C ASP A 521 16.87 -36.05 1.54
N LEU A 522 15.83 -36.10 2.38
CA LEU A 522 15.96 -36.60 3.75
C LEU A 522 16.45 -38.06 3.76
N ARG A 523 15.92 -38.88 2.85
CA ARG A 523 16.37 -40.27 2.68
C ARG A 523 17.81 -40.35 2.17
N ALA A 524 18.20 -39.49 1.22
CA ALA A 524 19.57 -39.45 0.69
C ALA A 524 20.57 -39.00 1.77
N GLN A 525 20.21 -37.99 2.58
CA GLN A 525 21.00 -37.54 3.72
C GLN A 525 21.15 -38.63 4.78
N ALA A 526 20.06 -39.34 5.10
CA ALA A 526 20.10 -40.48 6.01
C ALA A 526 21.03 -41.60 5.49
N GLN A 527 20.95 -41.90 4.19
CA GLN A 527 21.85 -42.86 3.54
C GLN A 527 23.30 -42.41 3.51
N ALA A 528 23.55 -41.10 3.46
CA ALA A 528 24.86 -40.48 3.56
C ALA A 528 25.41 -40.42 5.01
N GLY A 529 24.66 -40.94 5.99
CA GLY A 529 25.10 -41.04 7.38
C GLY A 529 24.69 -39.87 8.28
N VAL A 530 23.82 -38.98 7.81
CA VAL A 530 23.19 -37.95 8.67
C VAL A 530 22.10 -38.62 9.52
N PRO A 531 22.20 -38.62 10.86
CA PRO A 531 21.17 -39.23 11.70
C PRO A 531 19.85 -38.48 11.58
N VAL A 532 18.77 -39.22 11.31
CA VAL A 532 17.40 -38.68 11.29
C VAL A 532 16.64 -39.25 12.48
N MET A 533 15.99 -38.37 13.24
CA MET A 533 15.10 -38.71 14.35
C MET A 533 13.66 -38.41 13.92
N VAL A 534 12.73 -39.30 14.27
CA VAL A 534 11.29 -39.20 13.94
C VAL A 534 10.48 -39.14 15.20
#